data_AF-A0A970YJ64-F1
#
_entry.id   AF-A0A970YJ64-F1
#
_cell.length_a   1.000
_cell.length_b   1.000
_cell.length_c   1.000
_cell.angle_alpha   90.00
_cell.angle_beta   90.00
_cell.angle_gamma   90.00
#
_symmetry.space_group_name_H-M   'P 1'
#
loop_
_entity.id
_entity.type
_entity.pdbx_description
1 polymer ?
#
loop_
_entity_poly.entity_id
_entity_poly.type
_entity_poly.pdbx_seq_one_letter_code
_entity_poly.pdbx_strand_id
1 'polypeptide(L)'
;MVDIFAGWFSALGLSETFDLVLANIVVGIIMIVVAFLSKFLFEKLLIKPIEIIVRKSAFKWDDHLIKHKLLYKIALMIPAIVIALFARAFPAIEGLIYKLVTTYLIFISAVVVDAFLDVFTSAYQSLETSRDKPIKSYMTVVKIMIY
;
A
#
# COMPACT_ATOMS: atom_id res chain seq x y z
N MET A 1 20.42 -9.57 -9.36
CA MET A 1 20.01 -8.41 -10.19
C MET A 1 21.08 -7.33 -10.18
N VAL A 2 21.56 -6.89 -9.01
CA VAL A 2 22.71 -5.99 -8.91
C VAL A 2 23.94 -6.55 -9.64
N ASP A 3 24.20 -7.86 -9.53
CA ASP A 3 25.35 -8.51 -10.20
C ASP A 3 25.30 -8.44 -11.73
N ILE A 4 24.09 -8.41 -12.31
CA ILE A 4 23.91 -8.28 -13.77
C ILE A 4 24.33 -6.89 -14.22
N PHE A 5 23.92 -5.85 -13.48
CA PHE A 5 24.32 -4.48 -13.76
C PHE A 5 25.82 -4.27 -13.49
N ALA A 6 26.34 -4.82 -12.39
CA ALA A 6 27.77 -4.75 -12.08
C ALA A 6 28.64 -5.36 -13.19
N GLY A 7 28.24 -6.51 -13.75
CA GLY A 7 28.94 -7.14 -14.89
C GLY A 7 28.91 -6.31 -16.19
N TRP A 8 27.82 -5.57 -16.43
CA TRP A 8 27.73 -4.62 -17.55
C TRP A 8 28.66 -3.42 -17.37
N PHE A 9 28.79 -2.90 -16.13
CA PHE A 9 29.68 -1.78 -15.83
C PHE A 9 31.16 -2.20 -15.87
N SER A 10 31.49 -3.40 -15.39
CA SER A 10 32.85 -3.95 -15.51
C SER A 10 33.29 -4.14 -16.96
N ALA A 11 32.34 -4.45 -17.87
CA ALA A 11 32.62 -4.54 -19.31
C ALA A 11 32.97 -3.19 -19.96
N LEU A 12 32.66 -2.07 -19.30
CA LEU A 12 33.00 -0.71 -19.73
C LEU A 12 34.37 -0.23 -19.19
N GLY A 13 35.10 -1.06 -18.44
CA GLY A 13 36.46 -0.77 -17.96
C GLY A 13 36.52 0.13 -16.71
N LEU A 14 35.43 0.19 -15.94
CA LEU A 14 35.38 0.90 -14.66
C LEU A 14 35.97 0.03 -13.54
N SER A 15 36.43 0.67 -12.45
CA SER A 15 36.98 -0.05 -11.29
C SER A 15 35.88 -0.75 -10.47
N GLU A 16 36.16 -1.94 -9.95
CA GLU A 16 35.17 -2.82 -9.27
C GLU A 16 34.35 -2.14 -8.15
N THR A 17 34.94 -1.19 -7.42
CA THR A 17 34.23 -0.46 -6.36
C THR A 17 33.21 0.54 -6.91
N PHE A 18 33.49 1.17 -8.04
CA PHE A 18 32.56 2.09 -8.69
C PHE A 18 31.40 1.33 -9.35
N ASP A 19 31.64 0.12 -9.85
CA ASP A 19 30.62 -0.70 -10.51
C ASP A 19 29.50 -1.12 -9.55
N LEU A 20 29.86 -1.57 -8.34
CA LEU A 20 28.89 -1.97 -7.32
C LEU A 20 28.08 -0.78 -6.79
N VAL A 21 28.70 0.37 -6.60
CA VAL A 21 28.01 1.58 -6.13
C VAL A 21 27.03 2.09 -7.19
N LEU A 22 27.44 2.16 -8.46
CA LEU A 22 26.58 2.58 -9.56
C LEU A 22 25.42 1.59 -9.77
N ALA A 23 25.68 0.29 -9.74
CA ALA A 23 24.64 -0.73 -9.86
C ALA A 23 23.58 -0.61 -8.75
N ASN A 24 24.00 -0.39 -7.50
CA ASN A 24 23.08 -0.19 -6.37
C ASN A 24 22.21 1.07 -6.53
N ILE A 25 22.80 2.18 -7.00
CA ILE A 25 22.05 3.42 -7.25
C ILE A 25 21.01 3.21 -8.35
N VAL A 26 21.39 2.57 -9.46
CA VAL A 26 20.48 2.30 -10.58
C VAL A 26 19.32 1.40 -10.15
N VAL A 27 19.61 0.30 -9.44
CA VAL A 27 18.56 -0.61 -8.92
C VAL A 27 17.65 0.11 -7.92
N GLY A 28 18.19 0.99 -7.08
CA GLY A 28 17.42 1.80 -6.15
C GLY A 28 16.45 2.76 -6.86
N ILE A 29 16.90 3.43 -7.93
CA ILE A 29 16.06 4.29 -8.75
C ILE A 29 14.94 3.47 -9.42
N ILE A 30 15.28 2.32 -10.01
CA ILE A 30 14.29 1.43 -10.63
C ILE A 30 13.25 0.99 -9.59
N MET A 31 13.67 0.60 -8.39
CA MET A 31 12.77 0.21 -7.31
C MET A 31 11.77 1.33 -6.97
N ILE A 32 12.23 2.58 -6.81
CA ILE A 32 11.35 3.73 -6.51
C ILE A 32 10.35 3.97 -7.64
N VAL A 33 10.83 3.92 -8.90
CA VAL A 33 9.98 4.08 -10.08
C VAL A 33 8.92 2.99 -10.16
N VAL A 34 9.30 1.73 -9.94
CA VAL A 34 8.37 0.59 -9.93
C VAL A 34 7.36 0.73 -8.78
N ALA A 35 7.78 1.10 -7.59
CA ALA A 35 6.89 1.28 -6.45
C ALA A 35 5.83 2.37 -6.72
N PHE A 36 6.23 3.50 -7.31
CA PHE A 36 5.31 4.56 -7.71
C PHE A 36 4.35 4.12 -8.82
N LEU A 37 4.89 3.44 -9.85
CA LEU A 37 4.10 2.87 -10.95
C LEU A 37 3.08 1.86 -10.43
N SER A 38 3.44 0.98 -9.50
CA SER A 38 2.53 -0.01 -8.93
C SER A 38 1.37 0.65 -8.18
N LYS A 39 1.63 1.71 -7.40
CA LYS A 39 0.56 2.48 -6.76
C LYS A 39 -0.36 3.14 -7.79
N PHE A 40 0.23 3.82 -8.78
CA PHE A 40 -0.53 4.46 -9.83
C PHE A 40 -1.39 3.46 -10.62
N LEU A 41 -0.82 2.29 -10.92
CA LEU A 41 -1.52 1.22 -11.62
C LEU A 41 -2.65 0.66 -10.76
N PHE A 42 -2.44 0.42 -9.47
CA PHE A 42 -3.48 -0.04 -8.56
C PHE A 42 -4.64 0.97 -8.46
N GLU A 43 -4.35 2.26 -8.30
CA GLU A 43 -5.37 3.31 -8.26
C GLU A 43 -6.15 3.40 -9.58
N LYS A 44 -5.45 3.34 -10.71
CA LYS A 44 -6.07 3.48 -12.03
C LYS A 44 -6.83 2.22 -12.48
N LEU A 45 -6.34 1.04 -12.13
CA LEU A 45 -6.88 -0.24 -12.62
C LEU A 45 -7.92 -0.85 -11.67
N LEU A 46 -7.79 -0.65 -10.36
CA LEU A 46 -8.75 -1.18 -9.40
C LEU A 46 -9.68 -0.09 -8.90
N ILE A 47 -9.15 1.02 -8.39
CA ILE A 47 -9.99 2.00 -7.71
C ILE A 47 -10.90 2.76 -8.68
N LYS A 48 -10.36 3.32 -9.77
CA LYS A 48 -11.17 4.10 -10.72
C LYS A 48 -12.31 3.30 -11.38
N PRO A 49 -12.11 2.06 -11.84
CA PRO A 49 -13.21 1.26 -12.39
C PRO A 49 -14.26 0.94 -11.34
N ILE A 50 -13.84 0.62 -10.11
CA ILE A 50 -14.77 0.43 -8.99
C ILE A 50 -15.58 1.72 -8.77
N GLU A 51 -14.95 2.89 -8.72
CA GLU A 51 -15.67 4.16 -8.57
C GLU A 51 -16.71 4.43 -9.66
N ILE A 52 -16.41 4.06 -10.90
CA ILE A 52 -17.34 4.23 -12.04
C ILE A 52 -18.52 3.25 -11.93
N ILE A 53 -18.26 1.99 -11.58
CA ILE A 53 -19.29 0.95 -11.44
C ILE A 53 -20.22 1.30 -10.28
N VAL A 54 -19.64 1.70 -9.14
CA VAL A 54 -20.39 2.03 -7.93
C VAL A 54 -21.28 3.26 -8.13
N ARG A 55 -20.79 4.31 -8.78
CA ARG A 55 -21.64 5.48 -9.13
C ARG A 55 -22.83 5.12 -10.04
N LYS A 56 -22.77 3.99 -10.74
CA LYS A 56 -23.85 3.48 -11.59
C LYS A 56 -24.71 2.40 -10.91
N SER A 57 -24.32 1.94 -9.73
CA SER A 57 -24.97 0.88 -8.97
C SER A 57 -26.14 1.43 -8.13
N ALA A 58 -27.19 0.64 -7.96
CA ALA A 58 -28.31 0.96 -7.08
C ALA A 58 -28.06 0.54 -5.60
N PHE A 59 -26.96 -0.17 -5.33
CA PHE A 59 -26.60 -0.57 -3.98
C PHE A 59 -25.90 0.59 -3.24
N LYS A 60 -26.30 0.83 -1.99
CA LYS A 60 -25.78 1.92 -1.14
C LYS A 60 -24.51 1.53 -0.36
N TRP A 61 -24.17 0.24 -0.31
CA TRP A 61 -23.07 -0.30 0.51
C TRP A 61 -21.70 0.08 -0.07
N ASP A 62 -21.64 0.10 -1.39
CA ASP A 62 -20.48 0.36 -2.22
C ASP A 62 -20.09 1.85 -2.24
N ASP A 63 -21.06 2.75 -2.11
CA ASP A 63 -20.80 4.19 -1.91
C ASP A 63 -20.02 4.47 -0.62
N HIS A 64 -20.25 3.68 0.43
CA HIS A 64 -19.53 3.84 1.70
C HIS A 64 -18.04 3.46 1.57
N LEU A 65 -17.69 2.44 0.77
CA LEU A 65 -16.29 2.03 0.51
C LEU A 65 -15.47 3.17 -0.12
N ILE A 66 -16.06 3.87 -1.08
CA ILE A 66 -15.43 5.02 -1.75
C ILE A 66 -15.37 6.22 -0.82
N LYS A 67 -16.46 6.50 -0.10
CA LYS A 67 -16.55 7.64 0.84
C LYS A 67 -15.44 7.62 1.88
N HIS A 68 -15.14 6.45 2.45
CA HIS A 68 -14.10 6.28 3.46
C HIS A 68 -12.71 6.01 2.88
N LYS A 69 -12.59 6.02 1.54
CA LYS A 69 -11.33 5.83 0.81
C LYS A 69 -10.58 4.56 1.24
N LEU A 70 -11.30 3.50 1.62
CA LEU A 70 -10.70 2.25 2.10
C LEU A 70 -9.74 1.69 1.04
N LEU A 71 -10.17 1.67 -0.22
CA LEU A 71 -9.37 1.15 -1.33
C LEU A 71 -8.09 1.98 -1.56
N TYR A 72 -8.13 3.31 -1.36
CA TYR A 72 -6.95 4.16 -1.45
C TYR A 72 -5.98 3.91 -0.30
N LYS A 73 -6.49 3.67 0.92
CA LYS A 73 -5.65 3.30 2.07
C LYS A 73 -4.98 1.95 1.87
N ILE A 74 -5.68 0.97 1.29
CA ILE A 74 -5.08 -0.31 0.89
C ILE A 74 -4.01 -0.11 -0.18
N ALA A 75 -4.22 0.81 -1.13
CA ALA A 75 -3.24 1.12 -2.17
C ALA A 75 -1.90 1.65 -1.61
N LEU A 76 -1.88 2.23 -0.41
CA LEU A 76 -0.65 2.64 0.28
C LEU A 76 0.23 1.43 0.67
N MET A 77 -0.34 0.23 0.82
CA MET A 77 0.43 -0.98 1.10
C MET A 77 1.21 -1.47 -0.14
N ILE A 78 0.74 -1.12 -1.35
CA ILE A 78 1.32 -1.64 -2.60
C ILE A 78 2.79 -1.25 -2.78
N PRO A 79 3.20 0.03 -2.65
CA PRO A 79 4.62 0.41 -2.68
C PRO A 79 5.47 -0.33 -1.64
N ALA A 80 4.94 -0.52 -0.43
CA ALA A 80 5.66 -1.18 0.64
C ALA A 80 5.93 -2.65 0.32
N ILE A 81 4.93 -3.35 -0.24
CA ILE A 81 5.09 -4.73 -0.72
C ILE A 81 6.13 -4.79 -1.84
N VAL A 82 6.08 -3.86 -2.80
CA VAL A 82 7.08 -3.78 -3.87
C VAL A 82 8.48 -3.62 -3.29
N ILE A 83 8.69 -2.69 -2.36
CA ILE A 83 10.00 -2.46 -1.73
C ILE A 83 10.48 -3.73 -0.98
N ALA A 84 9.60 -4.45 -0.29
CA ALA A 84 9.94 -5.73 0.36
C ALA A 84 10.39 -6.82 -0.62
N LEU A 85 9.85 -6.85 -1.85
CA LEU A 85 10.29 -7.79 -2.90
C LEU A 85 11.68 -7.44 -3.41
N PHE A 86 12.01 -6.15 -3.49
CA PHE A 86 13.34 -5.67 -3.89
C PHE A 86 14.38 -5.72 -2.77
N ALA A 87 13.98 -5.96 -1.50
CA ALA A 87 14.91 -6.04 -0.38
C ALA A 87 16.05 -7.06 -0.58
N ARG A 88 15.73 -8.20 -1.20
CA ARG A 88 16.69 -9.26 -1.56
C ARG A 88 17.77 -8.82 -2.54
N ALA A 89 17.55 -7.72 -3.28
CA ALA A 89 18.57 -7.15 -4.17
C ALA A 89 19.68 -6.45 -3.38
N PHE A 90 19.46 -6.13 -2.10
CA PHE A 90 20.39 -5.40 -1.24
C PHE A 90 20.70 -6.16 0.05
N PRO A 91 21.41 -7.32 0.00
CA PRO A 91 21.61 -8.21 1.14
C PRO A 91 22.27 -7.50 2.34
N ALA A 92 23.12 -6.50 2.11
CA ALA A 92 23.79 -5.74 3.17
C ALA A 92 22.82 -4.94 4.07
N ILE A 93 21.66 -4.54 3.54
CA ILE A 93 20.66 -3.73 4.24
C ILE A 93 19.28 -4.39 4.27
N GLU A 94 19.16 -5.63 3.79
CA GLU A 94 17.90 -6.37 3.65
C GLU A 94 17.13 -6.42 4.97
N GLY A 95 17.79 -6.74 6.07
CA GLY A 95 17.16 -6.78 7.40
C GLY A 95 16.62 -5.41 7.84
N LEU A 96 17.31 -4.32 7.50
CA LEU A 96 16.86 -2.96 7.79
C LEU A 96 15.66 -2.58 6.91
N ILE A 97 15.67 -2.94 5.62
CA ILE A 97 14.56 -2.72 4.71
C ILE A 97 13.32 -3.47 5.22
N TYR A 98 13.43 -4.75 5.56
CA TYR A 98 12.30 -5.51 6.08
C TYR A 98 11.77 -4.92 7.38
N LYS A 99 12.65 -4.54 8.31
CA LYS A 99 12.21 -3.90 9.57
C LYS A 99 11.42 -2.62 9.31
N LEU A 100 11.92 -1.73 8.44
CA LEU A 100 11.23 -0.48 8.09
C LEU A 100 9.90 -0.72 7.37
N VAL A 101 9.89 -1.64 6.39
CA VAL A 101 8.69 -1.98 5.63
C VAL A 101 7.63 -2.62 6.52
N THR A 102 8.02 -3.57 7.38
CA THR A 102 7.10 -4.21 8.32
C THR A 102 6.53 -3.20 9.30
N THR A 103 7.35 -2.32 9.88
CA THR A 103 6.86 -1.24 10.75
C THR A 103 5.87 -0.34 10.01
N TYR A 104 6.18 0.08 8.78
CA TYR A 104 5.27 0.87 7.96
C TYR A 104 3.95 0.14 7.68
N LEU A 105 4.00 -1.14 7.31
CA LEU A 105 2.81 -1.95 7.04
C LEU A 105 1.93 -2.12 8.28
N ILE A 106 2.51 -2.23 9.48
CA ILE A 106 1.75 -2.27 10.73
C ILE A 106 0.93 -0.98 10.89
N PHE A 107 1.55 0.20 10.75
CA PHE A 107 0.82 1.46 10.84
C PHE A 107 -0.27 1.59 9.77
N ILE A 108 0.04 1.24 8.51
CA ILE A 108 -0.96 1.30 7.43
C ILE A 108 -2.10 0.29 7.67
N SER A 109 -1.80 -0.88 8.24
CA SER A 109 -2.84 -1.87 8.57
C SER A 109 -3.85 -1.31 9.57
N ALA A 110 -3.41 -0.61 10.61
CA ALA A 110 -4.31 0.06 11.55
C ALA A 110 -5.18 1.11 10.84
N VAL A 111 -4.59 1.91 9.94
CA VAL A 111 -5.32 2.92 9.14
C VAL A 111 -6.36 2.28 8.20
N VAL A 112 -6.06 1.10 7.64
CA VAL A 112 -6.97 0.33 6.79
C VAL A 112 -8.11 -0.25 7.62
N VAL A 113 -7.80 -0.84 8.78
CA VAL A 113 -8.81 -1.38 9.70
C VAL A 113 -9.74 -0.27 10.18
N ASP A 114 -9.20 0.88 10.59
CA ASP A 114 -9.99 2.04 11.01
C ASP A 114 -11.01 2.48 9.93
N ALA A 115 -10.55 2.60 8.67
CA ALA A 115 -11.43 2.94 7.56
C ALA A 115 -12.43 1.83 7.24
N PHE A 116 -12.06 0.57 7.40
CA PHE A 116 -12.97 -0.55 7.22
C PHE A 116 -14.10 -0.52 8.25
N LEU A 117 -13.78 -0.26 9.52
CA LEU A 117 -14.77 -0.10 10.58
C LEU A 117 -15.71 1.10 10.32
N ASP A 118 -15.21 2.18 9.70
CA ASP A 118 -16.04 3.33 9.29
C ASP A 118 -17.00 3.00 8.15
N VAL A 119 -16.53 2.23 7.16
CA VAL A 119 -17.39 1.70 6.09
C VAL A 119 -18.49 0.84 6.70
N PHE A 120 -18.12 -0.11 7.55
CA PHE A 120 -19.07 -1.02 8.18
C PHE A 120 -20.10 -0.26 9.02
N THR A 121 -19.66 0.68 9.85
CA THR A 121 -20.55 1.49 10.68
C THR A 121 -21.51 2.32 9.83
N SER A 122 -21.00 2.98 8.79
CA SER A 122 -21.82 3.84 7.93
C SER A 122 -22.83 3.05 7.13
N ALA A 123 -22.44 1.88 6.65
CA ALA A 123 -23.31 1.00 5.89
C ALA A 123 -24.35 0.31 6.78
N TYR A 124 -23.99 -0.05 8.02
CA TYR A 124 -24.97 -0.56 8.96
C TYR A 124 -26.00 0.51 9.33
N GLN A 125 -25.59 1.77 9.50
CA GLN A 125 -26.48 2.90 9.84
C GLN A 125 -27.39 3.35 8.68
N SER A 126 -27.06 3.02 7.43
CA SER A 126 -27.88 3.38 6.28
C SER A 126 -29.08 2.44 6.06
N LEU A 127 -29.15 1.33 6.80
CA LEU A 127 -30.32 0.46 6.88
C LEU A 127 -31.41 1.11 7.76
N GLU A 128 -32.66 1.17 7.29
CA GLU A 128 -33.77 1.79 8.05
C GLU A 128 -34.04 1.11 9.41
N THR A 129 -33.67 -0.16 9.55
CA THR A 129 -33.93 -1.00 10.75
C THR A 129 -32.93 -0.77 11.89
N SER A 130 -31.89 0.05 11.71
CA SER A 130 -30.80 0.24 12.68
C SER A 130 -30.71 1.64 13.29
N ARG A 131 -31.67 2.52 12.97
CA ARG A 131 -31.70 3.94 13.36
C ARG A 131 -31.67 4.17 14.88
N ASP A 132 -32.13 3.20 15.66
CA ASP A 132 -32.26 3.29 17.13
C ASP A 132 -31.06 2.70 17.90
N LYS A 133 -30.04 2.13 17.23
CA LYS A 133 -28.88 1.52 17.90
C LYS A 133 -27.62 2.41 17.78
N PRO A 134 -26.98 2.81 18.90
CA PRO A 134 -25.81 3.69 18.89
C PRO A 134 -24.51 2.93 18.53
N ILE A 135 -24.45 2.34 17.33
CA ILE A 135 -23.34 1.49 16.86
C ILE A 135 -22.03 2.27 16.73
N LYS A 136 -22.14 3.58 16.48
CA LYS A 136 -20.99 4.48 16.41
C LYS A 136 -20.18 4.46 17.72
N SER A 137 -20.84 4.51 18.88
CA SER A 137 -20.15 4.48 20.17
C SER A 137 -19.42 3.17 20.42
N TYR A 138 -20.02 2.03 20.06
CA TYR A 138 -19.35 0.73 20.17
C TYR A 138 -18.14 0.64 19.24
N MET A 139 -18.26 1.12 18.00
CA MET A 139 -17.15 1.09 17.05
C MET A 139 -15.99 2.00 17.48
N THR A 140 -16.29 3.13 18.12
CA THR A 140 -15.25 4.00 18.70
C THR A 140 -14.46 3.29 19.79
N VAL A 141 -15.11 2.50 20.64
CA VAL A 141 -14.41 1.71 21.68
C VAL A 141 -13.51 0.65 21.03
N VAL A 142 -13.98 -0.02 19.98
CA VAL A 142 -13.16 -0.99 19.21
C VAL A 142 -11.94 -0.32 18.59
N LYS A 143 -12.10 0.88 18.00
CA LYS A 143 -10.98 1.64 17.44
C LYS A 143 -9.93 1.97 18.50
N ILE A 144 -10.35 2.41 19.69
CA ILE A 144 -9.42 2.71 20.80
C ILE A 144 -8.62 1.47 21.22
N MET A 145 -9.18 0.27 21.14
CA MET A 145 -8.43 -0.96 21.45
C MET A 145 -7.42 -1.36 20.37
N ILE A 146 -7.60 -0.88 19.13
CA ILE A 146 -6.73 -1.19 18.00
C ILE A 146 -5.51 -0.25 17.94
N TYR A 147 -5.68 1.00 18.39
CA TYR A 147 -4.62 2.00 18.50
C TYR A 147 -3.80 1.82 19.78
#